data_AF-A0A848NSE2-F1
#
_entry.id   AF-A0A848NSE2-F1
#
_cell.length_a   1.000
_cell.length_b   1.000
_cell.length_c   1.000
_cell.angle_alpha   90.00
_cell.angle_beta   90.00
_cell.angle_gamma   90.00
#
_symmetry.space_group_name_H-M   'P 1'
#
loop_
_entity.id
_entity.type
_entity.pdbx_description
1 polymer ?
#
loop_
_entity_poly.entity_id
_entity_poly.type
_entity_poly.pdbx_seq_one_letter_code
_entity_poly.pdbx_strand_id
1 'polypeptide(L)'
;MIRLARLALALAAAGACVPALALDIQLPPETATLRPGAGPGAQGATLCLMCHSVDYISSQPPMPPGFWDAEVKKMIGTYGAPIPAEQVPLIVEYLNQAYPPPAPRAKPLPPRRPQEEWFVELWPMARARGGILAHSARHARALLDDPRDPVVLHGDAHHDNVLDFGERGWLVIDPKRLYGERAFDYANIFCNPDLSDPVPPVAIAPGCFERRLGIVLEESGLDRRRLLQWVVAWCGLSAAWFMGDGDDAAIDLEIARQALALLEE
;
A
#
# COMPACT_ATOMS: atom_id res chain seq x y z
N MET A 1 81.48 9.28 -4.96
CA MET A 1 80.17 9.79 -5.43
C MET A 1 79.14 8.68 -5.24
N ILE A 2 78.43 8.70 -4.11
CA ILE A 2 77.50 7.64 -3.68
C ILE A 2 76.12 8.00 -4.23
N ARG A 3 75.57 7.20 -5.17
CA ARG A 3 74.19 7.34 -5.64
C ARG A 3 73.28 6.52 -4.73
N LEU A 4 72.45 7.22 -3.95
CA LEU A 4 71.32 6.64 -3.23
C LEU A 4 70.26 6.15 -4.24
N ALA A 5 69.96 4.86 -4.24
CA ALA A 5 68.75 4.32 -4.84
C ALA A 5 67.66 4.27 -3.76
N ARG A 6 66.61 5.09 -3.93
CA ARG A 6 65.40 5.07 -3.10
C ARG A 6 64.60 3.81 -3.42
N LEU A 7 64.51 2.89 -2.47
CA LEU A 7 63.59 1.76 -2.54
C LEU A 7 62.20 2.26 -2.12
N ALA A 8 61.27 2.37 -3.07
CA ALA A 8 59.86 2.65 -2.78
C ALA A 8 59.19 1.34 -2.32
N LEU A 9 58.77 1.30 -1.05
CA LEU A 9 58.02 0.19 -0.49
C LEU A 9 56.54 0.37 -0.88
N ALA A 10 56.06 -0.42 -1.84
CA ALA A 10 54.63 -0.51 -2.14
C ALA A 10 53.95 -1.35 -1.05
N LEU A 11 53.18 -0.72 -0.17
CA LEU A 11 52.25 -1.44 0.70
C LEU A 11 51.08 -1.95 -0.14
N ALA A 12 51.04 -3.25 -0.40
CA ALA A 12 49.84 -3.91 -0.86
C ALA A 12 48.85 -4.00 0.32
N ALA A 13 47.81 -3.17 0.31
CA ALA A 13 46.67 -3.34 1.21
C ALA A 13 45.89 -4.57 0.75
N ALA A 14 46.16 -5.72 1.37
CA ALA A 14 45.32 -6.90 1.24
C ALA A 14 43.99 -6.60 1.94
N GLY A 15 43.00 -6.13 1.18
CA GLY A 15 41.63 -6.03 1.64
C GLY A 15 41.13 -7.43 2.02
N ALA A 16 40.74 -7.61 3.28
CA ALA A 16 40.12 -8.85 3.73
C ALA A 16 38.82 -9.05 2.95
N CYS A 17 38.79 -10.03 2.04
CA CYS A 17 37.54 -10.53 1.49
C CYS A 17 36.78 -11.22 2.62
N VAL A 18 35.73 -10.58 3.13
CA VAL A 18 34.75 -11.25 3.98
C VAL A 18 33.98 -12.23 3.08
N PRO A 19 33.94 -13.53 3.41
CA PRO A 19 33.16 -14.48 2.63
C PRO A 19 31.67 -14.15 2.79
N ALA A 20 30.95 -14.04 1.68
CA ALA A 20 29.50 -14.02 1.70
C ALA A 20 29.02 -15.41 2.16
N LEU A 21 28.47 -15.49 3.37
CA LEU A 21 27.77 -16.68 3.85
C LEU A 21 26.30 -16.54 3.46
N ALA A 22 25.75 -17.59 2.84
CA ALA A 22 24.32 -17.67 2.61
C ALA A 22 23.62 -17.67 3.97
N LEU A 23 22.76 -16.68 4.20
CA LEU A 23 21.85 -16.70 5.34
C LEU A 23 20.85 -17.82 5.08
N ASP A 24 20.83 -18.82 5.96
CA ASP A 24 19.79 -19.83 5.95
C ASP A 24 18.53 -19.21 6.58
N ILE A 25 17.45 -19.15 5.80
CA ILE A 25 16.15 -18.64 6.26
C ILE A 25 15.29 -19.87 6.51
N GLN A 26 14.98 -20.15 7.78
CA GLN A 26 13.99 -21.16 8.12
C GLN A 26 12.59 -20.59 7.88
N LEU A 27 11.97 -21.04 6.78
CA LEU A 27 10.56 -20.73 6.52
C LEU A 27 9.66 -21.58 7.43
N PRO A 28 8.52 -21.05 7.90
CA PRO A 28 7.49 -21.84 8.55
C PRO A 28 7.06 -23.01 7.65
N PRO A 29 6.63 -24.14 8.24
CA PRO A 29 6.07 -25.23 7.45
C PRO A 29 4.83 -24.75 6.69
N GLU A 30 4.62 -25.29 5.49
CA GLU A 30 3.39 -25.10 4.73
C GLU A 30 2.19 -25.63 5.54
N THR A 31 1.15 -24.82 5.66
CA THR A 31 -0.05 -25.17 6.46
C THR A 31 -1.33 -25.15 5.63
N ALA A 32 -1.29 -24.61 4.42
CA ALA A 32 -2.46 -24.53 3.56
C ALA A 32 -2.88 -25.92 3.08
N THR A 33 -4.19 -26.22 3.20
CA THR A 33 -4.78 -27.48 2.78
C THR A 33 -5.91 -27.23 1.78
N LEU A 34 -6.06 -28.15 0.81
CA LEU A 34 -7.14 -28.09 -0.16
C LEU A 34 -8.50 -28.04 0.56
N ARG A 35 -9.44 -27.24 0.04
CA ARG A 35 -10.78 -27.16 0.60
C ARG A 35 -11.46 -28.54 0.56
N PRO A 36 -12.34 -28.87 1.51
CA PRO A 36 -13.03 -30.15 1.49
C PRO A 36 -13.80 -30.37 0.18
N GLY A 37 -13.69 -31.57 -0.37
CA GLY A 37 -14.44 -32.03 -1.53
C GLY A 37 -14.55 -33.54 -1.51
N ALA A 38 -15.70 -34.08 -1.93
CA ALA A 38 -15.89 -35.52 -2.05
C ALA A 38 -15.53 -35.99 -3.47
N GLY A 39 -14.97 -37.19 -3.58
CA GLY A 39 -14.76 -37.86 -4.86
C GLY A 39 -13.36 -37.69 -5.47
N PRO A 40 -13.13 -38.25 -6.67
CA PRO A 40 -11.80 -38.43 -7.24
C PRO A 40 -11.14 -37.11 -7.66
N GLY A 41 -11.89 -36.03 -7.88
CA GLY A 41 -11.34 -34.72 -8.22
C GLY A 41 -10.56 -34.05 -7.09
N ALA A 42 -11.01 -34.19 -5.83
CA ALA A 42 -10.28 -33.67 -4.67
C ALA A 42 -8.95 -34.39 -4.48
N GLN A 43 -8.92 -35.70 -4.73
CA GLN A 43 -7.69 -36.49 -4.70
C GLN A 43 -6.79 -36.17 -5.91
N GLY A 44 -7.35 -35.97 -7.10
CA GLY A 44 -6.60 -35.54 -8.27
C GLY A 44 -5.93 -34.18 -8.07
N ALA A 45 -6.57 -33.25 -7.36
CA ALA A 45 -6.03 -31.91 -7.13
C ALA A 45 -4.76 -31.91 -6.26
N THR A 46 -4.45 -32.99 -5.54
CA THR A 46 -3.17 -33.10 -4.83
C THR A 46 -1.98 -33.17 -5.79
N LEU A 47 -2.20 -33.52 -7.07
CA LEU A 47 -1.16 -33.48 -8.10
C LEU A 47 -0.66 -32.05 -8.35
N CYS A 48 -1.47 -31.02 -8.13
CA CYS A 48 -1.04 -29.62 -8.26
C CYS A 48 0.07 -29.26 -7.25
N LEU A 49 0.11 -29.95 -6.11
CA LEU A 49 1.05 -29.69 -5.01
C LEU A 49 2.48 -30.09 -5.33
N MET A 50 2.73 -30.77 -6.45
CA MET A 50 4.08 -31.06 -6.90
C MET A 50 4.80 -29.82 -7.46
N CYS A 51 4.05 -28.81 -7.91
CA CYS A 51 4.60 -27.61 -8.54
C CYS A 51 4.49 -26.36 -7.67
N HIS A 52 3.42 -26.24 -6.87
CA HIS A 52 3.15 -25.05 -6.08
C HIS A 52 2.38 -25.38 -4.80
N SER A 53 2.39 -24.47 -3.82
CA SER A 53 1.59 -24.64 -2.60
C SER A 53 0.09 -24.51 -2.87
N VAL A 54 -0.72 -24.93 -1.88
CA VAL A 54 -2.18 -24.72 -1.90
C VAL A 54 -2.53 -23.23 -1.91
N ASP A 55 -1.67 -22.35 -1.38
CA ASP A 55 -1.91 -20.91 -1.39
C ASP A 55 -2.08 -20.36 -2.80
N TYR A 56 -1.34 -20.87 -3.79
CA TYR A 56 -1.54 -20.45 -5.18
C TYR A 56 -2.93 -20.77 -5.72
N ILE A 57 -3.59 -21.81 -5.20
CA ILE A 57 -4.99 -22.13 -5.56
C ILE A 57 -5.95 -21.27 -4.73
N SER A 58 -5.67 -21.12 -3.43
CA SER A 58 -6.57 -20.48 -2.47
C SER A 58 -6.56 -18.95 -2.52
N SER A 59 -5.48 -18.36 -2.99
CA SER A 59 -5.31 -16.90 -3.17
C SER A 59 -5.84 -16.39 -4.51
N GLN A 60 -6.23 -17.27 -5.43
CA GLN A 60 -6.86 -16.81 -6.67
C GLN A 60 -8.11 -16.01 -6.30
N PRO A 61 -8.25 -14.78 -6.84
CA PRO A 61 -9.45 -14.01 -6.63
C PRO A 61 -10.65 -14.78 -7.19
N PRO A 62 -11.88 -14.42 -6.82
CA PRO A 62 -13.04 -15.11 -7.35
C PRO A 62 -13.10 -14.99 -8.89
N MET A 63 -12.93 -16.11 -9.60
CA MET A 63 -12.70 -16.13 -11.04
C MET A 63 -13.95 -16.48 -11.86
N PRO A 64 -14.04 -16.01 -13.12
CA PRO A 64 -15.18 -16.31 -13.98
C PRO A 64 -15.26 -17.80 -14.36
N PRO A 65 -16.44 -18.26 -14.84
CA PRO A 65 -16.58 -19.62 -15.37
C PRO A 65 -15.51 -19.95 -16.43
N GLY A 66 -14.96 -21.15 -16.36
CA GLY A 66 -13.92 -21.62 -17.29
C GLY A 66 -12.49 -21.27 -16.90
N PHE A 67 -12.27 -20.43 -15.88
CA PHE A 67 -10.93 -20.07 -15.41
C PHE A 67 -10.08 -21.29 -15.02
N TRP A 68 -10.62 -22.19 -14.19
CA TRP A 68 -9.85 -23.35 -13.71
C TRP A 68 -9.49 -24.33 -14.83
N ASP A 69 -10.32 -24.44 -15.86
CA ASP A 69 -10.00 -25.24 -17.05
C ASP A 69 -8.79 -24.66 -17.81
N ALA A 70 -8.79 -23.35 -18.01
CA ALA A 70 -7.69 -22.65 -18.67
C ALA A 70 -6.38 -22.76 -17.86
N GLU A 71 -6.42 -22.54 -16.54
CA GLU A 71 -5.23 -22.60 -15.71
C GLU A 71 -4.66 -24.02 -15.59
N VAL A 72 -5.49 -25.06 -15.41
CA VAL A 72 -4.99 -26.45 -15.39
C VAL A 72 -4.36 -26.82 -16.73
N LYS A 73 -4.97 -26.43 -17.85
CA LYS A 73 -4.38 -26.66 -19.19
C LYS A 73 -3.08 -25.90 -19.39
N LYS A 74 -2.95 -24.69 -18.86
CA LYS A 74 -1.71 -23.90 -18.87
C LYS A 74 -0.62 -24.55 -18.02
N MET A 75 -0.96 -25.08 -16.84
CA MET A 75 -0.04 -25.86 -16.01
C MET A 75 0.55 -27.05 -16.76
N ILE A 76 -0.27 -27.76 -17.54
CA ILE A 76 0.19 -28.90 -18.33
C ILE A 76 0.97 -28.45 -19.57
N GLY A 77 0.39 -27.57 -20.38
CA GLY A 77 0.91 -27.22 -21.70
C GLY A 77 2.08 -26.23 -21.69
N THR A 78 2.08 -25.27 -20.76
CA THR A 78 3.12 -24.24 -20.66
C THR A 78 4.16 -24.58 -19.61
N TYR A 79 3.72 -25.05 -18.44
CA TYR A 79 4.62 -25.31 -17.31
C TYR A 79 5.04 -26.79 -17.18
N GLY A 80 4.50 -27.68 -18.00
CA GLY A 80 4.92 -29.08 -18.07
C GLY A 80 4.47 -29.94 -16.89
N ALA A 81 3.41 -29.56 -16.18
CA ALA A 81 2.90 -30.35 -15.06
C ALA A 81 2.47 -31.76 -15.54
N PRO A 82 2.99 -32.85 -14.95
CA PRO A 82 2.71 -34.22 -15.37
C PRO A 82 1.37 -34.72 -14.81
N ILE A 83 0.27 -34.04 -15.15
CA ILE A 83 -1.09 -34.41 -14.75
C ILE A 83 -1.67 -35.34 -15.83
N PRO A 84 -2.13 -36.57 -15.48
CA PRO A 84 -2.76 -37.47 -16.43
C PRO A 84 -4.02 -36.88 -17.05
N ALA A 85 -4.25 -37.13 -18.34
CA ALA A 85 -5.35 -36.53 -19.09
C ALA A 85 -6.73 -36.87 -18.49
N GLU A 86 -6.87 -38.06 -17.91
CA GLU A 86 -8.07 -38.53 -17.21
C GLU A 86 -8.36 -37.80 -15.90
N GLN A 87 -7.35 -37.18 -15.27
CA GLN A 87 -7.49 -36.42 -14.03
C GLN A 87 -7.94 -34.98 -14.28
N VAL A 88 -7.62 -34.41 -15.44
CA VAL A 88 -7.94 -33.02 -15.79
C VAL A 88 -9.41 -32.66 -15.57
N PRO A 89 -10.40 -33.37 -16.14
CA PRO A 89 -11.81 -33.01 -15.94
C PRO A 89 -12.25 -33.11 -14.48
N LEU A 90 -11.70 -34.09 -13.72
CA LEU A 90 -12.03 -34.30 -12.30
C LEU A 90 -11.48 -33.17 -11.43
N ILE A 91 -10.22 -32.76 -11.69
CA ILE A 91 -9.57 -31.65 -11.00
C ILE A 91 -10.33 -30.35 -11.28
N VAL A 92 -10.64 -30.07 -12.56
CA VAL A 92 -11.36 -28.85 -12.96
C VAL A 92 -12.75 -28.82 -12.33
N GLU A 93 -13.48 -29.94 -12.32
CA GLU A 93 -14.78 -30.03 -11.66
C GLU A 93 -14.66 -29.72 -10.15
N TYR A 94 -13.72 -30.37 -9.47
CA TYR A 94 -13.47 -30.14 -8.05
C TYR A 94 -13.09 -28.67 -7.78
N LEU A 95 -12.21 -28.08 -8.58
CA LEU A 95 -11.79 -26.69 -8.41
C LEU A 95 -12.96 -25.72 -8.59
N ASN A 96 -13.82 -25.95 -9.59
CA ASN A 96 -15.03 -25.13 -9.78
C ASN A 96 -16.03 -25.25 -8.61
N GLN A 97 -16.12 -26.42 -7.98
CA GLN A 97 -17.03 -26.63 -6.84
C GLN A 97 -16.47 -26.09 -5.53
N ALA A 98 -15.19 -26.37 -5.24
CA ALA A 98 -14.52 -26.01 -4.00
C ALA A 98 -14.05 -24.54 -3.98
N TYR A 99 -13.76 -23.97 -5.15
CA TYR A 99 -13.31 -22.59 -5.36
C TYR A 99 -14.23 -21.87 -6.37
N PRO A 100 -15.52 -21.70 -6.04
CA PRO A 100 -16.50 -21.19 -6.98
C PRO A 100 -16.28 -19.69 -7.27
N PRO A 101 -16.85 -19.18 -8.39
CA PRO A 101 -16.99 -17.74 -8.62
C PRO A 101 -17.65 -17.07 -7.41
N PRO A 102 -17.44 -15.76 -7.23
CA PRO A 102 -17.98 -15.07 -6.07
C PRO A 102 -19.51 -15.16 -6.10
N ALA A 103 -20.10 -15.70 -5.04
CA ALA A 103 -21.53 -15.58 -4.86
C ALA A 103 -21.90 -14.08 -4.81
N PRO A 104 -23.08 -13.67 -5.29
CA PRO A 104 -23.62 -12.35 -5.03
C PRO A 104 -23.49 -12.06 -3.53
N ARG A 105 -22.94 -10.90 -3.22
CA ARG A 105 -22.55 -10.56 -1.86
C ARG A 105 -23.78 -10.63 -0.92
N ALA A 106 -23.86 -11.71 -0.15
CA ALA A 106 -25.01 -11.97 0.73
C ALA A 106 -25.01 -11.08 1.99
N LYS A 107 -23.84 -10.59 2.40
CA LYS A 107 -23.69 -9.70 3.56
C LYS A 107 -23.75 -8.23 3.13
N PRO A 108 -24.48 -7.37 3.86
CA PRO A 108 -24.50 -5.94 3.59
C PRO A 108 -23.08 -5.35 3.64
N LEU A 109 -22.91 -4.18 3.03
CA LEU A 109 -21.68 -3.40 3.17
C LEU A 109 -21.47 -3.06 4.65
N PRO A 110 -20.24 -3.15 5.18
CA PRO A 110 -19.97 -2.62 6.52
C PRO A 110 -20.36 -1.13 6.53
N PRO A 111 -20.81 -0.62 7.69
CA PRO A 111 -21.15 0.79 7.80
C PRO A 111 -19.94 1.65 7.44
N ARG A 112 -20.22 2.84 6.88
CA ARG A 112 -19.17 3.82 6.61
C ARG A 112 -18.64 4.36 7.94
N ARG A 113 -17.33 4.54 8.03
CA ARG A 113 -16.67 5.09 9.22
C ARG A 113 -16.78 6.62 9.19
N PRO A 114 -17.34 7.28 10.22
CA PRO A 114 -17.30 8.74 10.32
C PRO A 114 -15.86 9.26 10.27
N GLN A 115 -15.62 10.35 9.54
CA GLN A 115 -14.28 10.92 9.41
C GLN A 115 -13.65 11.32 10.75
N GLU A 116 -14.43 11.76 11.73
CA GLU A 116 -13.90 12.09 13.07
C GLU A 116 -13.23 10.88 13.75
N GLU A 117 -13.77 9.67 13.56
CA GLU A 117 -13.15 8.46 14.11
C GLU A 117 -11.77 8.20 13.49
N TRP A 118 -11.48 8.71 12.29
CA TRP A 118 -10.17 8.59 11.65
C TRP A 118 -9.10 9.43 12.35
N PHE A 119 -9.49 10.54 12.97
CA PHE A 119 -8.57 11.51 13.59
C PHE A 119 -8.27 11.26 15.08
N VAL A 120 -8.73 10.15 15.65
CA VAL A 120 -8.69 9.89 17.11
C VAL A 120 -7.28 9.95 17.71
N GLU A 121 -6.25 9.55 16.95
CA GLU A 121 -4.87 9.51 17.41
C GLU A 121 -4.16 10.87 17.36
N LEU A 122 -4.65 11.81 16.54
CA LEU A 122 -4.14 13.17 16.50
C LEU A 122 -4.34 13.89 17.85
N TRP A 123 -5.49 13.68 18.49
CA TRP A 123 -5.86 14.43 19.70
C TRP A 123 -4.90 14.26 20.89
N PRO A 124 -4.57 13.04 21.35
CA PRO A 124 -3.60 12.86 22.42
C PRO A 124 -2.19 13.32 22.01
N MET A 125 -1.77 13.03 20.77
CA MET A 125 -0.44 13.41 20.29
C MET A 125 -0.25 14.93 20.28
N ALA A 126 -1.25 15.67 19.77
CA ALA A 126 -1.25 17.13 19.75
C ALA A 126 -1.19 17.75 21.16
N ARG A 127 -1.89 17.17 22.15
CA ARG A 127 -1.82 17.62 23.55
C ARG A 127 -0.44 17.38 24.16
N ALA A 128 0.18 16.24 23.84
CA ALA A 128 1.46 15.86 24.42
C ALA A 128 2.65 16.62 23.80
N ARG A 129 2.62 16.86 22.48
CA ARG A 129 3.76 17.43 21.72
C ARG A 129 3.61 18.91 21.39
N GLY A 130 2.38 19.44 21.33
CA GLY A 130 2.14 20.85 21.00
C GLY A 130 2.55 21.21 19.56
N GLY A 131 3.04 22.45 19.37
CA GLY A 131 3.63 22.89 18.09
C GLY A 131 2.72 22.71 16.87
N ILE A 132 3.28 22.19 15.77
CA ILE A 132 2.55 21.95 14.52
C ILE A 132 1.41 20.94 14.68
N LEU A 133 1.55 19.95 15.57
CA LEU A 133 0.49 18.99 15.87
C LEU A 133 -0.71 19.67 16.55
N ALA A 134 -0.48 20.64 17.42
CA ALA A 134 -1.57 21.45 18.00
C ALA A 134 -2.26 22.35 16.96
N HIS A 135 -1.53 22.85 15.95
CA HIS A 135 -2.15 23.57 14.81
C HIS A 135 -3.02 22.62 13.98
N SER A 136 -2.47 21.46 13.64
CA SER A 136 -3.16 20.39 12.92
C SER A 136 -4.45 19.96 13.61
N ALA A 137 -4.40 19.74 14.92
CA ALA A 137 -5.58 19.37 15.70
C ALA A 137 -6.66 20.47 15.72
N ARG A 138 -6.28 21.75 15.80
CA ARG A 138 -7.25 22.86 15.72
C ARG A 138 -7.93 22.93 14.37
N HIS A 139 -7.17 22.80 13.28
CA HIS A 139 -7.74 22.76 11.93
C HIS A 139 -8.64 21.54 11.75
N ALA A 140 -8.19 20.35 12.13
CA ALA A 140 -8.99 19.13 12.07
C ALA A 140 -10.32 19.29 12.83
N ARG A 141 -10.30 19.82 14.06
CA ARG A 141 -11.53 20.08 14.84
C ARG A 141 -12.47 21.05 14.11
N ALA A 142 -11.95 22.20 13.66
CA ALA A 142 -12.77 23.19 12.96
C ALA A 142 -13.38 22.66 11.66
N LEU A 143 -12.67 21.79 10.93
CA LEU A 143 -13.15 21.16 9.71
C LEU A 143 -14.23 20.10 9.99
N LEU A 144 -14.02 19.28 11.03
CA LEU A 144 -14.95 18.23 11.44
C LEU A 144 -16.26 18.79 12.04
N ASP A 145 -16.20 19.96 12.70
CA ASP A 145 -17.37 20.61 13.30
C ASP A 145 -18.23 21.37 12.26
N ASP A 146 -17.68 21.69 11.08
CA ASP A 146 -18.37 22.39 9.98
C ASP A 146 -18.05 21.75 8.62
N PRO A 147 -18.44 20.48 8.36
CA PRO A 147 -18.07 19.78 7.14
C PRO A 147 -18.81 20.32 5.92
N ARG A 148 -18.11 20.41 4.78
CA ARG A 148 -18.65 20.81 3.49
C ARG A 148 -18.68 19.63 2.53
N ASP A 149 -19.73 19.52 1.72
CA ASP A 149 -19.88 18.48 0.70
C ASP A 149 -19.51 17.05 1.18
N PRO A 150 -20.22 16.52 2.20
CA PRO A 150 -19.89 15.21 2.77
C PRO A 150 -20.20 14.07 1.80
N VAL A 151 -19.18 13.27 1.49
CA VAL A 151 -19.22 12.16 0.53
C VAL A 151 -18.57 10.91 1.13
N VAL A 152 -18.65 9.80 0.39
CA VAL A 152 -17.82 8.63 0.67
C VAL A 152 -16.41 8.92 0.18
N LEU A 153 -15.43 8.70 1.04
CA LEU A 153 -14.03 8.99 0.80
C LEU A 153 -13.21 7.71 0.68
N HIS A 154 -12.16 7.75 -0.13
CA HIS A 154 -11.13 6.73 -0.15
C HIS A 154 -10.44 6.65 1.22
N GLY A 155 -10.04 7.81 1.76
CA GLY A 155 -9.36 7.98 3.04
C GLY A 155 -7.86 7.69 3.01
N ASP A 156 -7.35 7.20 1.87
CA ASP A 156 -5.94 6.85 1.66
C ASP A 156 -5.50 6.93 0.20
N ALA A 157 -5.91 7.99 -0.49
CA ALA A 157 -5.64 8.14 -1.92
C ALA A 157 -4.20 8.60 -2.17
N HIS A 158 -3.36 7.72 -2.70
CA HIS A 158 -1.99 8.01 -3.13
C HIS A 158 -1.57 7.13 -4.31
N HIS A 159 -0.42 7.44 -4.90
CA HIS A 159 0.08 6.81 -6.13
C HIS A 159 0.20 5.28 -6.07
N ASP A 160 0.55 4.66 -4.94
CA ASP A 160 0.59 3.19 -4.84
C ASP A 160 -0.80 2.55 -4.81
N ASN A 161 -1.82 3.32 -4.40
CA ASN A 161 -3.21 2.87 -4.38
C ASN A 161 -3.95 3.20 -5.68
N VAL A 162 -3.29 3.73 -6.71
CA VAL A 162 -3.85 3.99 -8.03
C VAL A 162 -3.12 3.15 -9.07
N LEU A 163 -3.78 2.09 -9.54
CA LEU A 163 -3.16 1.09 -10.41
C LEU A 163 -3.78 1.11 -11.81
N ASP A 164 -2.97 0.80 -12.81
CA ASP A 164 -3.42 0.59 -14.19
C ASP A 164 -3.94 -0.84 -14.37
N PHE A 165 -5.23 -0.98 -14.67
CA PHE A 165 -5.88 -2.27 -14.96
C PHE A 165 -6.04 -2.52 -16.47
N GLY A 166 -5.16 -1.93 -17.30
CA GLY A 166 -5.13 -2.12 -18.75
C GLY A 166 -6.39 -1.54 -19.41
N GLU A 167 -7.15 -2.38 -20.13
CA GLU A 167 -8.37 -1.95 -20.81
C GLU A 167 -9.43 -1.35 -19.87
N ARG A 168 -9.39 -1.69 -18.57
CA ARG A 168 -10.29 -1.13 -17.56
C ARG A 168 -9.87 0.26 -17.07
N GLY A 169 -8.68 0.73 -17.44
CA GLY A 169 -8.12 2.00 -17.01
C GLY A 169 -7.63 2.01 -15.57
N TRP A 170 -7.37 3.22 -15.06
CA TRP A 170 -6.90 3.45 -13.70
C TRP A 170 -8.00 3.20 -12.67
N LEU A 171 -7.71 2.36 -11.68
CA LEU A 171 -8.62 2.13 -10.56
C LEU A 171 -7.90 2.37 -9.23
N VAL A 172 -8.68 2.84 -8.25
CA VAL A 172 -8.19 3.06 -6.89
C VAL A 172 -8.50 1.83 -6.03
N ILE A 173 -7.54 1.40 -5.22
CA ILE A 173 -7.61 0.24 -4.35
C ILE A 173 -7.37 0.60 -2.88
N ASP A 174 -7.74 -0.32 -1.98
CA ASP A 174 -7.61 -0.21 -0.53
C ASP A 174 -8.34 0.99 0.15
N PRO A 175 -9.65 1.18 -0.12
CA PRO A 175 -10.40 2.25 0.53
C PRO A 175 -10.61 1.99 2.02
N LYS A 176 -10.38 3.02 2.84
CA LYS A 176 -10.66 3.03 4.29
C LYS A 176 -12.15 3.27 4.61
N ARG A 177 -12.97 3.55 3.59
CA ARG A 177 -14.44 3.65 3.64
C ARG A 177 -14.95 4.75 4.58
N LEU A 178 -14.28 5.91 4.55
CA LEU A 178 -14.67 7.03 5.39
C LEU A 178 -15.90 7.73 4.80
N TYR A 179 -16.66 8.39 5.65
CA TYR A 179 -17.70 9.34 5.27
C TYR A 179 -17.39 10.69 5.91
N GLY A 180 -17.18 11.70 5.07
CA GLY A 180 -16.65 12.99 5.48
C GLY A 180 -16.53 13.98 4.32
N GLU A 181 -15.87 15.09 4.55
CA GLU A 181 -15.74 16.15 3.55
C GLU A 181 -14.83 15.77 2.38
N ARG A 182 -15.30 16.02 1.15
CA ARG A 182 -14.63 15.69 -0.12
C ARG A 182 -13.17 16.15 -0.19
N ALA A 183 -12.84 17.30 0.37
CA ALA A 183 -11.50 17.88 0.29
C ALA A 183 -10.41 17.01 0.94
N PHE A 184 -10.77 16.13 1.89
CA PHE A 184 -9.81 15.30 2.60
C PHE A 184 -9.09 14.29 1.71
N ASP A 185 -9.75 13.70 0.71
CA ASP A 185 -9.11 12.72 -0.19
C ASP A 185 -7.96 13.32 -1.01
N TYR A 186 -7.86 14.64 -1.09
CA TYR A 186 -6.76 15.34 -1.73
C TYR A 186 -5.63 15.72 -0.77
N ALA A 187 -5.78 15.54 0.54
CA ALA A 187 -4.76 15.90 1.50
C ALA A 187 -3.60 14.88 1.52
N ASN A 188 -3.92 13.59 1.37
CA ASN A 188 -2.97 12.49 1.51
C ASN A 188 -1.83 12.55 0.50
N ILE A 189 -2.11 13.00 -0.72
CA ILE A 189 -1.12 13.07 -1.81
C ILE A 189 0.02 14.06 -1.53
N PHE A 190 -0.10 14.96 -0.56
CA PHE A 190 0.92 15.98 -0.30
C PHE A 190 2.18 15.45 0.37
N CYS A 191 2.12 14.37 1.16
CA CYS A 191 3.31 13.72 1.74
C CYS A 191 3.95 12.69 0.81
N ASN A 192 3.28 12.32 -0.30
CA ASN A 192 3.74 11.26 -1.19
C ASN A 192 4.75 11.78 -2.23
N PRO A 193 5.66 10.93 -2.76
CA PRO A 193 5.82 9.49 -2.51
C PRO A 193 6.62 9.14 -1.24
N ASP A 194 7.12 10.14 -0.53
CA ASP A 194 8.17 10.00 0.48
C ASP A 194 7.77 9.16 1.71
N LEU A 195 6.47 8.90 1.92
CA LEU A 195 6.02 8.00 3.00
C LEU A 195 6.44 6.54 2.79
N SER A 196 6.65 6.11 1.54
CA SER A 196 7.10 4.75 1.20
C SER A 196 8.56 4.70 0.77
N ASP A 197 9.05 5.74 0.08
CA ASP A 197 10.45 5.87 -0.32
C ASP A 197 10.97 7.29 -0.02
N PRO A 198 11.49 7.55 1.19
CA PRO A 198 11.81 8.90 1.65
C PRO A 198 13.10 9.49 1.04
N VAL A 199 13.87 8.73 0.23
CA VAL A 199 15.20 9.17 -0.22
C VAL A 199 15.39 9.00 -1.74
N PRO A 200 15.61 10.10 -2.49
CA PRO A 200 15.61 11.50 -2.06
C PRO A 200 14.18 12.01 -1.80
N PRO A 201 13.97 12.95 -0.86
CA PRO A 201 12.63 13.44 -0.57
C PRO A 201 12.11 14.32 -1.71
N VAL A 202 10.99 13.91 -2.30
CA VAL A 202 10.33 14.56 -3.44
C VAL A 202 9.24 15.52 -2.99
N ALA A 203 8.47 15.17 -1.96
CA ALA A 203 7.33 15.95 -1.48
C ALA A 203 7.76 17.33 -0.96
N ILE A 204 8.88 17.38 -0.25
CA ILE A 204 9.43 18.61 0.34
C ILE A 204 10.47 19.31 -0.56
N ALA A 205 10.68 18.82 -1.79
CA ALA A 205 11.58 19.48 -2.73
C ALA A 205 11.04 20.89 -3.08
N PRO A 206 11.90 21.92 -3.20
CA PRO A 206 11.44 23.29 -3.45
C PRO A 206 10.51 23.40 -4.67
N GLY A 207 9.35 24.02 -4.49
CA GLY A 207 8.35 24.20 -5.55
C GLY A 207 7.42 23.00 -5.79
N CYS A 208 7.71 21.82 -5.24
CA CYS A 208 6.84 20.65 -5.41
C CYS A 208 5.48 20.85 -4.74
N PHE A 209 5.46 21.39 -3.52
CA PHE A 209 4.22 21.64 -2.79
C PHE A 209 3.31 22.62 -3.53
N GLU A 210 3.83 23.76 -3.97
CA GLU A 210 3.08 24.79 -4.68
C GLU A 210 2.55 24.29 -6.02
N ARG A 211 3.38 23.53 -6.75
CA ARG A 211 2.97 22.90 -8.01
C ARG A 211 1.85 21.90 -7.80
N ARG A 212 1.98 21.02 -6.79
CA ARG A 212 0.95 20.04 -6.43
C ARG A 212 -0.34 20.72 -5.99
N LEU A 213 -0.23 21.76 -5.16
CA LEU A 213 -1.37 22.57 -4.74
C LEU A 213 -2.10 23.19 -5.93
N GLY A 214 -1.35 23.75 -6.89
CA GLY A 214 -1.93 24.30 -8.13
C GLY A 214 -2.74 23.27 -8.91
N ILE A 215 -2.13 22.09 -9.17
CA ILE A 215 -2.79 20.99 -9.90
C ILE A 215 -4.05 20.54 -9.16
N VAL A 216 -3.97 20.31 -7.85
CA VAL A 216 -5.12 19.85 -7.08
C VAL A 216 -6.25 20.85 -7.12
N LEU A 217 -5.96 22.15 -6.96
CA LEU A 217 -7.00 23.18 -7.00
C LEU A 217 -7.65 23.30 -8.38
N GLU A 218 -6.86 23.23 -9.44
CA GLU A 218 -7.34 23.25 -10.82
C GLU A 218 -8.26 22.07 -11.12
N GLU A 219 -7.83 20.85 -10.79
CA GLU A 219 -8.56 19.62 -11.11
C GLU A 219 -9.78 19.37 -10.21
N SER A 220 -9.73 19.82 -8.94
CA SER A 220 -10.81 19.55 -7.97
C SER A 220 -11.84 20.69 -7.84
N GLY A 221 -11.46 21.92 -8.23
CA GLY A 221 -12.27 23.11 -8.00
C GLY A 221 -12.48 23.45 -6.52
N LEU A 222 -11.63 22.95 -5.62
CA LEU A 222 -11.74 23.19 -4.18
C LEU A 222 -11.33 24.62 -3.80
N ASP A 223 -11.89 25.11 -2.70
CA ASP A 223 -11.41 26.35 -2.07
C ASP A 223 -9.98 26.15 -1.55
N ARG A 224 -9.08 27.07 -1.94
CA ARG A 224 -7.65 27.01 -1.58
C ARG A 224 -7.44 26.92 -0.09
N ARG A 225 -8.11 27.80 0.67
CA ARG A 225 -7.96 27.86 2.12
C ARG A 225 -8.46 26.56 2.76
N ARG A 226 -9.61 26.04 2.32
CA ARG A 226 -10.17 24.79 2.84
C ARG A 226 -9.27 23.59 2.57
N LEU A 227 -8.70 23.47 1.37
CA LEU A 227 -7.74 22.42 1.05
C LEU A 227 -6.50 22.49 1.93
N LEU A 228 -5.89 23.67 2.06
CA LEU A 228 -4.72 23.86 2.91
C LEU A 228 -4.99 23.50 4.38
N GLN A 229 -6.18 23.83 4.91
CA GLN A 229 -6.59 23.41 6.25
C GLN A 229 -6.64 21.87 6.38
N TRP A 230 -7.18 21.17 5.37
CA TRP A 230 -7.18 19.71 5.34
C TRP A 230 -5.79 19.11 5.22
N VAL A 231 -4.89 19.71 4.44
CA VAL A 231 -3.47 19.30 4.36
C VAL A 231 -2.81 19.41 5.73
N VAL A 232 -2.94 20.55 6.41
CA VAL A 232 -2.41 20.73 7.78
C VAL A 232 -2.99 19.68 8.74
N ALA A 233 -4.31 19.46 8.72
CA ALA A 233 -4.98 18.47 9.55
C ALA A 233 -4.46 17.05 9.30
N TRP A 234 -4.40 16.63 8.03
CA TRP A 234 -3.94 15.31 7.62
C TRP A 234 -2.47 15.07 7.98
N CYS A 235 -1.58 15.99 7.65
CA CYS A 235 -0.16 15.84 7.95
C CYS A 235 0.09 15.70 9.45
N GLY A 236 -0.68 16.40 10.29
CA GLY A 236 -0.61 16.18 11.73
C GLY A 236 -1.08 14.79 12.16
N LEU A 237 -2.15 14.26 11.57
CA LEU A 237 -2.63 12.90 11.85
C LEU A 237 -1.60 11.85 11.41
N SER A 238 -1.09 11.97 10.18
CA SER A 238 -0.05 11.08 9.65
C SER A 238 1.21 11.12 10.53
N ALA A 239 1.70 12.31 10.88
CA ALA A 239 2.81 12.46 11.82
C ALA A 239 2.54 11.81 13.20
N ALA A 240 1.30 11.84 13.68
CA ALA A 240 0.94 11.20 14.94
C ALA A 240 1.04 9.66 14.86
N TRP A 241 0.74 9.05 13.71
CA TRP A 241 0.94 7.62 13.50
C TRP A 241 2.42 7.25 13.48
N PHE A 242 3.23 7.89 12.63
CA PHE A 242 4.68 7.65 12.57
C PHE A 242 5.33 7.82 13.96
N MET A 243 5.03 8.91 14.67
CA MET A 243 5.57 9.12 16.01
C MET A 243 5.05 8.12 17.05
N GLY A 244 3.83 7.60 16.87
CA GLY A 244 3.24 6.58 17.74
C GLY A 244 3.95 5.24 17.61
N ASP A 245 4.36 4.90 16.38
CA ASP A 245 5.13 3.70 16.06
C ASP A 245 6.64 3.86 16.33
N GLY A 246 7.08 5.08 16.65
CA GLY A 246 8.47 5.40 16.97
C GLY A 246 9.32 5.77 15.76
N ASP A 247 8.68 5.98 14.61
CA ASP A 247 9.29 6.34 13.34
C ASP A 247 9.44 7.87 13.17
N ASP A 248 10.23 8.26 12.16
CA ASP A 248 10.42 9.66 11.79
C ASP A 248 9.20 10.21 11.01
N ALA A 249 8.79 11.43 11.34
CA ALA A 249 7.68 12.14 10.72
C ALA A 249 8.13 13.46 10.05
N ALA A 250 9.42 13.60 9.73
CA ALA A 250 10.01 14.84 9.21
C ALA A 250 9.29 15.39 7.98
N ILE A 251 8.91 14.52 7.02
CA ILE A 251 8.19 14.90 5.81
C ILE A 251 6.81 15.47 6.15
N ASP A 252 6.01 14.75 6.93
CA ASP A 252 4.67 15.16 7.32
C ASP A 252 4.68 16.51 8.03
N LEU A 253 5.60 16.67 8.99
CA LEU A 253 5.74 17.92 9.74
C LEU A 253 6.15 19.08 8.83
N GLU A 254 7.00 18.84 7.83
CA GLU A 254 7.44 19.88 6.91
C GLU A 254 6.36 20.30 5.92
N ILE A 255 5.63 19.34 5.35
CA ILE A 255 4.46 19.62 4.52
C ILE A 255 3.38 20.38 5.32
N ALA A 256 3.16 20.00 6.59
CA ALA A 256 2.26 20.73 7.47
C ALA A 256 2.70 22.19 7.67
N ARG A 257 4.01 22.46 7.80
CA ARG A 257 4.53 23.83 7.93
C ARG A 257 4.35 24.64 6.65
N GLN A 258 4.63 24.05 5.49
CA GLN A 258 4.44 24.72 4.20
C GLN A 258 2.96 25.08 3.99
N ALA A 259 2.06 24.14 4.27
CA ALA A 259 0.63 24.39 4.18
C ALA A 259 0.15 25.47 5.16
N LEU A 260 0.67 25.47 6.39
CA LEU A 260 0.33 26.47 7.41
C LEU A 260 0.84 27.87 7.04
N ALA A 261 2.07 27.98 6.51
CA ALA A 261 2.61 29.26 6.06
C ALA A 261 1.71 29.91 4.98
N LEU A 262 1.26 29.12 3.99
CA LEU A 262 0.35 29.61 2.94
C LEU A 262 -1.07 29.91 3.43
N LEU A 263 -1.46 29.50 4.64
CA LEU A 263 -2.74 29.88 5.27
C LEU A 263 -2.67 31.22 5.99
N GLU A 264 -1.46 31.65 6.36
CA GLU A 264 -1.18 32.87 7.12
C GLU A 264 -0.79 34.06 6.21
N GLU A 265 -0.45 33.78 4.94
CA GLU A 265 -0.32 34.77 3.84
C GLU A 265 -1.68 35.37 3.40
#